data_AF-A0A2E3A4D5-F1
#
_entry.id   AF-A0A2E3A4D5-F1
#
_cell.length_a   1.000
_cell.length_b   1.000
_cell.length_c   1.000
_cell.angle_alpha   90.00
_cell.angle_beta   90.00
_cell.angle_gamma   90.00
#
_symmetry.space_group_name_H-M   'P 1'
#
loop_
_entity.id
_entity.type
_entity.pdbx_description
1 polymer ?
#
loop_
_entity_poly.entity_id
_entity_poly.type
_entity_poly.pdbx_seq_one_letter_code
_entity_poly.pdbx_strand_id
1 'polypeptide(L)'
;MRTPAILLFGLLASLGCSPSPEESRQGKTEPSLPAPTEDAGIRFKRARVFLLSDSDRKSPEHLLAPIIVHETGISSEAKQPGWTGGKEKERRVYLLRSEVQINGAPHPQFAYCWRYEAPDRPARILRMTLDSSGYPAIFEVITGAGELTALYASRGIEEAAAKEQAAVLPGKQYSIEGNSEVKVAGLVEDGPVAMGPLVYVSAGDRRIVSLSCRCSPSRIDKADDSLRYGLITSDGSIPASAEFAAKLPTSEQALRALRIPRDF
;
A
#
# COMPACT_ATOMS: atom_id res chain seq x y z
N MET A 1 -15.97 2.61 -63.72
CA MET A 1 -14.85 2.59 -64.69
C MET A 1 -13.77 3.54 -64.19
N ARG A 2 -12.55 2.99 -64.02
CA ARG A 2 -11.20 3.58 -64.12
C ARG A 2 -11.03 5.11 -63.99
N THR A 3 -10.24 5.50 -62.98
CA THR A 3 -9.28 6.63 -62.99
C THR A 3 -8.30 6.52 -64.17
N PRO A 4 -7.72 7.63 -64.67
CA PRO A 4 -6.42 8.15 -64.17
C PRO A 4 -6.31 9.71 -64.18
N ALA A 5 -5.57 10.33 -63.24
CA ALA A 5 -4.17 10.82 -63.33
C ALA A 5 -3.99 12.03 -64.29
N ILE A 6 -3.21 13.10 -64.08
CA ILE A 6 -2.03 13.37 -63.24
C ILE A 6 -1.63 14.86 -63.46
N LEU A 7 -1.00 15.53 -62.47
CA LEU A 7 0.03 16.62 -62.56
C LEU A 7 -0.35 17.99 -63.21
N LEU A 8 0.17 19.18 -62.85
CA LEU A 8 1.10 19.69 -61.82
C LEU A 8 1.19 21.25 -61.98
N PHE A 9 1.38 21.98 -60.87
CA PHE A 9 2.04 23.30 -60.69
C PHE A 9 1.38 24.63 -61.15
N GLY A 10 1.41 25.63 -60.27
CA GLY A 10 1.23 27.04 -60.62
C GLY A 10 0.99 28.01 -59.46
N LEU A 11 2.08 28.42 -58.80
CA LEU A 11 2.33 29.57 -57.91
C LEU A 11 1.18 30.44 -57.32
N LEU A 12 1.27 30.57 -55.99
CA LEU A 12 0.73 31.65 -55.15
C LEU A 12 1.50 32.97 -55.33
N ALA A 13 0.77 34.09 -55.42
CA ALA A 13 1.17 35.39 -54.86
C ALA A 13 0.00 36.39 -54.85
N SER A 14 -0.53 36.70 -53.67
CA SER A 14 -1.22 37.96 -53.35
C SER A 14 -1.11 38.18 -51.84
N LEU A 15 -0.31 39.16 -51.42
CA LEU A 15 -0.72 40.50 -50.99
C LEU A 15 -1.43 40.52 -49.63
N GLY A 16 -0.79 41.14 -48.63
CA GLY A 16 -1.45 41.56 -47.40
C GLY A 16 -0.50 41.89 -46.25
N CYS A 17 0.05 43.10 -46.26
CA CYS A 17 0.42 43.83 -45.02
C CYS A 17 -0.85 43.98 -44.16
N SER A 18 -0.86 43.96 -42.83
CA SER A 18 -0.03 44.68 -41.84
C SER A 18 -0.43 44.20 -40.41
N PRO A 19 0.28 44.62 -39.35
CA PRO A 19 0.35 43.94 -38.05
C PRO A 19 -0.78 44.34 -37.07
N SER A 20 -1.04 43.45 -36.11
CA SER A 20 -1.89 43.67 -34.93
C SER A 20 -1.24 42.98 -33.71
N PRO A 21 -1.54 43.37 -32.47
CA PRO A 21 -0.57 43.90 -31.53
C PRO A 21 -0.04 42.83 -30.57
N GLU A 22 1.07 43.17 -29.90
CA GLU A 22 1.69 42.43 -28.80
C GLU A 22 0.67 41.75 -27.88
N GLU A 23 0.53 40.45 -28.07
CA GLU A 23 -0.09 39.56 -27.10
C GLU A 23 0.91 39.41 -25.94
N SER A 24 0.51 39.96 -24.79
CA SER A 24 1.18 39.83 -23.51
C SER A 24 1.64 38.39 -23.29
N ARG A 25 2.96 38.19 -23.18
CA ARG A 25 3.56 36.96 -22.62
C ARG A 25 3.18 36.85 -21.15
N GLN A 26 1.94 36.46 -20.88
CA GLN A 26 1.59 35.85 -19.62
C GLN A 26 2.16 34.44 -19.68
N GLY A 27 3.29 34.26 -18.99
CA GLY A 27 3.91 32.96 -18.79
C GLY A 27 2.84 31.99 -18.33
N LYS A 28 2.53 31.03 -19.18
CA LYS A 28 1.73 29.85 -18.85
C LYS A 28 2.44 29.20 -17.68
N THR A 29 1.96 29.48 -16.47
CA THR A 29 2.43 28.80 -15.26
C THR A 29 1.99 27.37 -15.45
N GLU A 30 2.94 26.54 -15.86
CA GLU A 30 2.82 25.09 -15.89
C GLU A 30 2.26 24.66 -14.53
N PRO A 31 1.17 23.87 -14.48
CA PRO A 31 0.65 23.40 -13.21
C PRO A 31 1.79 22.68 -12.51
N SER A 32 2.28 23.26 -11.41
CA SER A 32 3.28 22.62 -10.59
C SER A 32 2.72 21.28 -10.16
N LEU A 33 3.31 20.20 -10.69
CA LEU A 33 3.02 18.86 -10.24
C LEU A 33 3.09 18.85 -8.71
N PRO A 34 2.12 18.23 -8.02
CA PRO A 34 2.17 18.12 -6.58
C PRO A 34 3.50 17.47 -6.17
N ALA A 35 4.05 17.92 -5.05
CA ALA A 35 5.28 17.38 -4.48
C ALA A 35 5.20 15.84 -4.41
N PRO A 36 6.32 15.13 -4.67
CA PRO A 36 6.32 13.68 -4.69
C PRO A 36 5.83 13.14 -3.34
N THR A 37 4.82 12.28 -3.43
CA THR A 37 4.26 11.50 -2.33
C THR A 37 5.38 10.67 -1.67
N GLU A 38 5.43 10.65 -0.33
CA GLU A 38 6.44 9.88 0.44
C GLU A 38 6.48 8.37 0.10
N ASP A 39 5.47 7.84 -0.61
CA ASP A 39 5.43 6.45 -1.07
C ASP A 39 6.15 6.21 -2.43
N ALA A 40 6.39 7.25 -3.24
CA ALA A 40 6.98 7.09 -4.58
C ALA A 40 8.52 6.87 -4.57
N GLY A 41 9.17 7.05 -3.41
CA GLY A 41 10.63 7.06 -3.30
C GLY A 41 11.29 5.74 -2.91
N ILE A 42 10.54 4.79 -2.33
CA ILE A 42 11.16 3.55 -1.83
C ILE A 42 11.41 2.59 -2.99
N ARG A 43 12.70 2.41 -3.31
CA ARG A 43 13.17 1.44 -4.30
C ARG A 43 14.35 0.66 -3.73
N PHE A 44 14.17 -0.63 -3.53
CA PHE A 44 15.23 -1.48 -3.02
C PHE A 44 16.15 -1.94 -4.14
N LYS A 45 17.46 -1.78 -3.95
CA LYS A 45 18.46 -2.33 -4.89
C LYS A 45 18.41 -3.84 -4.94
N ARG A 46 18.22 -4.46 -3.79
CA ARG A 46 18.10 -5.90 -3.66
C ARG A 46 17.08 -6.21 -2.58
N ALA A 47 16.32 -7.28 -2.77
CA ALA A 47 15.37 -7.73 -1.78
C ALA A 47 15.21 -9.25 -1.80
N ARG A 48 14.84 -9.80 -0.66
CA ARG A 48 14.32 -11.15 -0.53
C ARG A 48 12.80 -11.09 -0.42
N VAL A 49 12.13 -11.92 -1.23
CA VAL A 49 10.67 -11.96 -1.27
C VAL A 49 10.18 -13.17 -0.47
N PHE A 50 9.17 -12.96 0.35
CA PHE A 50 8.54 -14.01 1.14
C PHE A 50 7.09 -14.15 0.74
N LEU A 51 6.76 -15.34 0.27
CA LEU A 51 5.44 -15.71 -0.24
C LEU A 51 4.79 -16.70 0.74
N LEU A 52 3.46 -16.67 0.78
CA LEU A 52 2.70 -17.67 1.51
C LEU A 52 2.97 -19.08 0.94
N SER A 53 3.16 -20.08 1.80
CA SER A 53 3.20 -21.51 1.44
C SER A 53 1.85 -21.95 0.90
N ASP A 54 1.83 -22.84 -0.12
CA ASP A 54 0.67 -23.12 -0.98
C ASP A 54 -0.54 -23.86 -0.35
N SER A 55 -0.79 -23.73 0.96
CA SER A 55 -2.02 -24.22 1.57
C SER A 55 -3.19 -23.28 1.22
N ASP A 56 -4.23 -23.80 0.56
CA ASP A 56 -5.52 -23.15 0.31
C ASP A 56 -5.54 -21.69 -0.19
N ARG A 57 -5.41 -21.50 -1.51
CA ARG A 57 -5.46 -20.18 -2.16
C ARG A 57 -6.86 -19.54 -2.26
N LYS A 58 -7.91 -20.15 -1.70
CA LYS A 58 -9.29 -19.65 -1.90
C LYS A 58 -9.86 -18.92 -0.70
N SER A 59 -9.33 -19.16 0.49
CA SER A 59 -9.84 -18.49 1.69
C SER A 59 -9.37 -17.03 1.74
N PRO A 60 -10.20 -16.08 2.22
CA PRO A 60 -9.84 -14.67 2.32
C PRO A 60 -8.52 -14.45 3.07
N GLU A 61 -8.24 -15.25 4.10
CA GLU A 61 -7.03 -15.20 4.91
C GLU A 61 -5.76 -15.39 4.08
N HIS A 62 -5.81 -16.27 3.09
CA HIS A 62 -4.68 -16.60 2.24
C HIS A 62 -4.55 -15.62 1.07
N LEU A 63 -5.69 -15.16 0.52
CA LEU A 63 -5.70 -14.10 -0.51
C LEU A 63 -5.17 -12.77 0.04
N LEU A 64 -5.55 -12.45 1.28
CA LEU A 64 -5.16 -11.24 1.99
C LEU A 64 -3.80 -11.33 2.67
N ALA A 65 -3.20 -12.52 2.76
CA ALA A 65 -1.88 -12.68 3.39
C ALA A 65 -0.80 -11.89 2.61
N PRO A 66 0.01 -11.05 3.26
CA PRO A 66 0.91 -10.13 2.57
C PRO A 66 2.03 -10.86 1.83
N ILE A 67 2.52 -10.26 0.74
CA ILE A 67 3.83 -10.62 0.20
C ILE A 67 4.86 -9.70 0.85
N ILE A 68 5.81 -10.27 1.60
CA ILE A 68 6.79 -9.48 2.34
C ILE A 68 8.05 -9.33 1.50
N VAL A 69 8.43 -8.09 1.21
CA VAL A 69 9.60 -7.70 0.43
C VAL A 69 10.61 -7.10 1.39
N HIS A 70 11.61 -7.90 1.77
CA HIS A 70 12.63 -7.47 2.73
C HIS A 70 13.87 -7.03 1.97
N GLU A 71 14.27 -5.77 2.11
CA GLU A 71 15.52 -5.26 1.60
C GLU A 71 16.70 -6.12 2.06
N THR A 72 17.58 -6.44 1.13
CA THR A 72 18.87 -7.06 1.42
C THR A 72 19.96 -6.01 1.24
N GLY A 73 20.89 -5.94 2.19
CA GLY A 73 22.02 -5.03 2.09
C GLY A 73 22.87 -5.29 0.84
N ILE A 74 23.80 -4.38 0.54
CA ILE A 74 24.60 -4.40 -0.70
C ILE A 74 25.53 -5.64 -0.79
N SER A 75 25.86 -6.28 0.33
CA SER A 75 26.67 -7.50 0.38
C SER A 75 25.83 -8.75 0.06
N SER A 76 26.29 -9.55 -0.91
CA SER A 76 25.69 -10.84 -1.28
C SER A 76 25.72 -11.90 -0.18
N GLU A 77 26.47 -11.66 0.90
CA GLU A 77 26.55 -12.53 2.08
C GLU A 77 25.61 -12.10 3.21
N ALA A 78 24.65 -11.21 2.96
CA ALA A 78 23.66 -10.82 3.96
C ALA A 78 22.97 -12.09 4.50
N LYS A 79 23.40 -12.51 5.71
CA LYS A 79 22.86 -13.65 6.45
C LYS A 79 21.34 -13.56 6.38
N GLN A 80 20.69 -14.70 6.12
CA GLN A 80 19.22 -14.76 6.08
C GLN A 80 18.67 -13.97 7.27
N PRO A 81 17.74 -13.02 7.06
CA PRO A 81 17.13 -12.32 8.18
C PRO A 81 16.55 -13.41 9.07
N GLY A 82 16.93 -13.41 10.35
CA GLY A 82 16.70 -14.51 11.27
C GLY A 82 15.23 -14.70 11.60
N TRP A 83 14.36 -14.88 10.61
CA TRP A 83 12.93 -15.07 10.76
C TRP A 83 12.69 -16.42 11.40
N THR A 84 12.43 -16.42 12.70
CA THR A 84 12.23 -17.61 13.51
C THR A 84 10.76 -17.71 13.90
N GLY A 85 10.06 -18.73 13.41
CA GLY A 85 8.69 -19.07 13.80
C GLY A 85 8.61 -20.13 14.91
N GLY A 86 9.58 -20.18 15.82
CA GLY A 86 9.64 -21.17 16.91
C GLY A 86 10.76 -22.21 16.73
N LYS A 87 10.64 -23.35 17.44
CA LYS A 87 11.71 -24.36 17.65
C LYS A 87 12.31 -24.98 16.37
N GLU A 88 11.74 -24.76 15.18
CA GLU A 88 12.11 -25.46 13.93
C GLU A 88 12.59 -24.59 12.75
N LYS A 89 12.98 -23.32 12.94
CA LYS A 89 13.44 -22.43 11.83
C LYS A 89 12.41 -22.20 10.71
N GLU A 90 11.15 -22.57 10.90
CA GLU A 90 10.08 -22.29 9.95
C GLU A 90 9.69 -20.81 10.00
N ARG A 91 9.51 -20.18 8.84
CA ARG A 91 9.04 -18.79 8.75
C ARG A 91 7.54 -18.80 8.93
N ARG A 92 7.05 -18.11 9.94
CA ARG A 92 5.62 -18.09 10.29
C ARG A 92 5.11 -16.66 10.31
N VAL A 93 3.90 -16.49 9.79
CA VAL A 93 3.05 -15.30 9.94
C VAL A 93 1.83 -15.74 10.71
N TYR A 94 1.52 -15.05 11.79
CA TYR A 94 0.33 -15.28 12.60
C TYR A 94 -0.79 -14.39 12.10
N LEU A 95 -2.00 -14.92 12.03
CA LEU A 95 -3.21 -14.18 11.70
C LEU A 95 -4.14 -14.09 12.90
N LEU A 96 -4.66 -12.88 13.13
CA LEU A 96 -5.85 -12.66 13.95
C LEU A 96 -6.98 -12.09 13.07
N ARG A 97 -8.19 -12.62 13.26
CA ARG A 97 -9.43 -12.09 12.69
C ARG A 97 -10.14 -11.25 13.75
N SER A 98 -10.65 -10.10 13.36
CA SER A 98 -11.52 -9.27 14.18
C SER A 98 -12.54 -8.55 13.30
N GLU A 99 -13.35 -7.70 13.90
CA GLU A 99 -14.33 -6.87 13.22
C GLU A 99 -14.26 -5.47 13.83
N VAL A 100 -14.57 -4.46 13.03
CA VAL A 100 -14.74 -3.09 13.50
C VAL A 100 -16.03 -2.49 12.97
N GLN A 101 -16.67 -1.64 13.76
CA GLN A 101 -17.88 -0.93 13.36
C GLN A 101 -17.51 0.39 12.69
N ILE A 102 -17.93 0.56 11.43
CA ILE A 102 -17.72 1.77 10.63
C ILE A 102 -19.08 2.16 10.05
N ASN A 103 -19.50 3.42 10.25
CA ASN A 103 -20.82 3.91 9.82
C ASN A 103 -22.01 3.05 10.28
N GLY A 104 -21.87 2.35 11.42
CA GLY A 104 -22.90 1.45 11.95
C GLY A 104 -22.98 0.08 11.27
N ALA A 105 -22.05 -0.24 10.37
CA ALA A 105 -21.91 -1.54 9.75
C ALA A 105 -20.66 -2.29 10.27
N PRO A 106 -20.72 -3.62 10.38
CA PRO A 106 -19.57 -4.46 10.68
C PRO A 106 -18.63 -4.60 9.47
N HIS A 107 -17.33 -4.36 9.69
CA HIS A 107 -16.29 -4.55 8.67
C HIS A 107 -15.23 -5.54 9.13
N PRO A 108 -14.94 -6.60 8.35
CA PRO A 108 -13.90 -7.58 8.68
C PRO A 108 -12.52 -6.94 8.79
N GLN A 109 -11.73 -7.43 9.75
CA GLN A 109 -10.34 -7.07 9.94
C GLN A 109 -9.43 -8.30 9.99
N PHE A 110 -8.28 -8.18 9.34
CA PHE A 110 -7.24 -9.22 9.31
C PHE A 110 -5.91 -8.62 9.76
N ALA A 111 -5.38 -9.09 10.88
CA ALA A 111 -4.09 -8.66 11.42
C ALA A 111 -3.03 -9.75 11.24
N TYR A 112 -2.03 -9.47 10.40
CA TYR A 112 -0.90 -10.35 10.11
C TYR A 112 0.32 -9.91 10.91
N CYS A 113 0.96 -10.87 11.57
CA CYS A 113 2.07 -10.61 12.48
C CYS A 113 3.23 -11.57 12.24
N TRP A 114 4.43 -11.04 12.18
CA TRP A 114 5.65 -11.84 12.15
C TRP A 114 6.75 -11.19 12.97
N ARG A 115 7.77 -11.98 13.30
CA ARG A 115 8.93 -11.55 14.07
C ARG A 115 10.19 -11.92 13.33
N TYR A 116 11.17 -11.03 13.41
CA TYR A 116 12.55 -11.36 13.10
C TYR A 116 13.25 -11.66 14.42
N GLU A 117 13.93 -12.80 14.48
CA GLU A 117 14.67 -13.34 15.63
C GLU A 117 13.79 -13.78 16.81
N ALA A 118 14.42 -14.03 17.97
CA ALA A 118 13.87 -14.66 19.15
C ALA A 118 12.54 -14.04 19.63
N PRO A 119 11.72 -14.80 20.39
CA PRO A 119 10.35 -14.41 20.74
C PRO A 119 10.20 -13.06 21.46
N ASP A 120 11.28 -12.53 22.05
CA ASP A 120 11.38 -11.28 22.79
C ASP A 120 11.57 -10.03 21.90
N ARG A 121 11.78 -10.21 20.59
CA ARG A 121 11.93 -9.09 19.66
C ARG A 121 10.59 -8.48 19.24
N PRO A 122 10.57 -7.17 18.90
CA PRO A 122 9.34 -6.49 18.51
C PRO A 122 8.73 -7.13 17.27
N ALA A 123 7.43 -7.42 17.32
CA ALA A 123 6.67 -7.87 16.17
C ALA A 123 6.56 -6.79 15.07
N ARG A 124 6.27 -7.24 13.86
CA ARG A 124 5.77 -6.43 12.75
C ARG A 124 4.35 -6.83 12.51
N ILE A 125 3.47 -5.84 12.48
CA ILE A 125 2.03 -6.06 12.44
C ILE A 125 1.48 -5.21 11.31
N LEU A 126 0.73 -5.86 10.42
CA LEU A 126 -0.11 -5.22 9.42
C LEU A 126 -1.55 -5.62 9.71
N ARG A 127 -2.41 -4.66 10.06
CA ARG A 127 -3.86 -4.87 10.12
C ARG A 127 -4.52 -4.25 8.90
N MET A 128 -5.43 -5.00 8.29
CA MET A 128 -6.25 -4.55 7.17
C MET A 128 -7.71 -4.54 7.58
N THR A 129 -8.42 -3.46 7.26
CA THR A 129 -9.88 -3.38 7.35
C THR A 129 -10.44 -3.42 5.94
N LEU A 130 -11.43 -4.28 5.72
CA LEU A 130 -12.08 -4.41 4.42
C LEU A 130 -13.25 -3.44 4.30
N ASP A 131 -13.47 -2.93 3.09
CA ASP A 131 -14.69 -2.20 2.72
C ASP A 131 -15.90 -3.14 2.59
N SER A 132 -17.08 -2.60 2.34
CA SER A 132 -18.32 -3.34 2.11
C SER A 132 -18.29 -4.23 0.86
N SER A 133 -17.34 -4.01 -0.05
CA SER A 133 -17.09 -4.86 -1.22
C SER A 133 -16.09 -6.00 -0.94
N GLY A 134 -15.53 -6.06 0.27
CA GLY A 134 -14.56 -7.08 0.68
C GLY A 134 -13.12 -6.78 0.22
N TYR A 135 -12.81 -5.56 -0.24
CA TYR A 135 -11.47 -5.14 -0.62
C TYR A 135 -10.75 -4.47 0.55
N PRO A 136 -9.42 -4.64 0.71
CA PRO A 136 -8.65 -3.92 1.72
C PRO A 136 -8.68 -2.41 1.48
N ALA A 137 -9.24 -1.65 2.41
CA ALA A 137 -9.44 -0.21 2.28
C ALA A 137 -8.61 0.61 3.27
N ILE A 138 -8.38 0.09 4.48
CA ILE A 138 -7.55 0.76 5.50
C ILE A 138 -6.46 -0.21 5.95
N PHE A 139 -5.21 0.27 5.99
CA PHE A 139 -4.05 -0.51 6.40
C PHE A 139 -3.33 0.18 7.56
N GLU A 140 -3.15 -0.56 8.65
CA GLU A 140 -2.51 -0.09 9.86
C GLU A 140 -1.20 -0.84 10.08
N VAL A 141 -0.10 -0.10 10.15
CA VAL A 141 1.21 -0.64 10.50
C VAL A 141 1.46 -0.39 11.98
N ILE A 142 1.57 -1.47 12.75
CA ILE A 142 1.59 -1.42 14.21
C ILE A 142 2.91 -2.03 14.73
N THR A 143 3.51 -1.43 15.76
CA THR A 143 4.69 -1.99 16.43
C THR A 143 4.33 -3.18 17.31
N GLY A 144 5.31 -4.01 17.68
CA GLY A 144 5.10 -5.05 18.70
C GLY A 144 4.67 -4.53 20.08
N ALA A 145 4.75 -3.22 20.34
CA ALA A 145 4.24 -2.57 21.54
C ALA A 145 2.78 -2.12 21.41
N GLY A 146 2.16 -2.30 20.23
CA GLY A 146 0.77 -1.91 19.98
C GLY A 146 0.60 -0.47 19.51
N GLU A 147 1.67 0.20 19.06
CA GLU A 147 1.62 1.59 18.61
C GLU A 147 1.40 1.67 17.09
N LEU A 148 0.45 2.51 16.65
CA LEU A 148 0.26 2.82 15.23
C LEU A 148 1.41 3.68 14.72
N THR A 149 2.12 3.20 13.70
CA THR A 149 3.31 3.88 13.13
C THR A 149 3.09 4.43 11.73
N ALA A 150 2.20 3.80 10.96
CA ALA A 150 1.78 4.31 9.67
C ALA A 150 0.34 3.87 9.40
N LEU A 151 -0.39 4.75 8.75
CA LEU A 151 -1.76 4.52 8.29
C LEU A 151 -1.76 4.69 6.77
N TYR A 152 -2.25 3.70 6.04
CA TYR A 152 -2.47 3.80 4.61
C TYR A 152 -3.95 3.60 4.31
N ALA A 153 -4.38 4.13 3.18
CA ALA A 153 -5.73 3.95 2.65
C ALA A 153 -5.67 3.39 1.23
N SER A 154 -6.71 2.74 0.76
CA SER A 154 -6.81 2.40 -0.67
C SER A 154 -7.07 3.65 -1.52
N ARG A 155 -6.78 3.59 -2.82
CA ARG A 155 -7.14 4.69 -3.72
C ARG A 155 -8.65 4.86 -3.80
N GLY A 156 -9.41 3.78 -3.86
CA GLY A 156 -10.86 3.80 -4.00
C GLY A 156 -11.54 4.52 -2.84
N ILE A 157 -11.05 4.33 -1.61
CA ILE A 157 -11.62 5.03 -0.45
C ILE A 157 -11.22 6.50 -0.41
N GLU A 158 -10.00 6.85 -0.87
CA GLU A 158 -9.62 8.25 -1.08
C GLU A 158 -10.51 8.92 -2.12
N GLU A 159 -10.80 8.26 -3.25
CA GLU A 159 -11.67 8.80 -4.29
C GLU A 159 -13.12 8.96 -3.82
N ALA A 160 -13.63 8.00 -3.04
CA ALA A 160 -14.94 8.12 -2.41
C ALA A 160 -14.99 9.28 -1.41
N ALA A 161 -13.96 9.43 -0.57
CA ALA A 161 -13.84 10.58 0.32
C ALA A 161 -13.75 11.89 -0.47
N ALA A 162 -12.97 11.95 -1.55
CA ALA A 162 -12.86 13.15 -2.39
C ALA A 162 -14.19 13.57 -3.03
N LYS A 163 -15.10 12.63 -3.30
CA LYS A 163 -16.45 12.91 -3.82
C LYS A 163 -17.37 13.47 -2.75
N GLU A 164 -17.27 12.98 -1.51
CA GLU A 164 -18.14 13.39 -0.41
C GLU A 164 -17.66 14.65 0.32
N GLN A 165 -16.34 14.87 0.34
CA GLN A 165 -15.71 15.96 1.07
C GLN A 165 -15.54 17.19 0.17
N ALA A 166 -15.79 18.38 0.73
CA ALA A 166 -15.69 19.63 -0.02
C ALA A 166 -14.25 19.94 -0.53
N ALA A 167 -13.23 19.52 0.23
CA ALA A 167 -11.82 19.64 -0.11
C ALA A 167 -10.93 18.81 0.84
N VAL A 168 -9.67 18.65 0.46
CA VAL A 168 -8.57 18.25 1.36
C VAL A 168 -8.44 19.29 2.48
N LEU A 169 -8.31 18.84 3.73
CA LEU A 169 -8.16 19.75 4.87
C LEU A 169 -6.80 20.49 4.83
N PRO A 170 -6.68 21.70 5.40
CA PRO A 170 -5.41 22.40 5.48
C PRO A 170 -4.31 21.55 6.14
N GLY A 171 -3.14 21.47 5.51
CA GLY A 171 -2.01 20.68 6.00
C GLY A 171 -2.14 19.16 5.83
N LYS A 172 -3.22 18.70 5.17
CA LYS A 172 -3.43 17.32 4.74
C LYS A 172 -3.08 17.14 3.27
N GLN A 173 -2.77 15.91 2.93
CA GLN A 173 -2.41 15.49 1.58
C GLN A 173 -3.57 14.79 0.87
N TYR A 174 -4.42 14.09 1.63
CA TYR A 174 -5.49 13.27 1.09
C TYR A 174 -6.86 13.69 1.65
N SER A 175 -7.91 13.48 0.86
CA SER A 175 -9.30 13.79 1.21
C SER A 175 -9.83 12.90 2.33
N ILE A 176 -9.36 11.65 2.39
CA ILE A 176 -9.67 10.69 3.46
C ILE A 176 -9.09 11.12 4.81
N GLU A 177 -8.14 12.06 4.89
CA GLU A 177 -7.58 12.49 6.17
C GLU A 177 -8.55 13.35 6.97
N GLY A 178 -8.69 13.03 8.26
CA GLY A 178 -9.47 13.77 9.24
C GLY A 178 -8.65 14.76 10.06
N ASN A 179 -9.32 15.41 11.01
CA ASN A 179 -8.73 16.39 11.92
C ASN A 179 -8.00 15.68 13.08
N SER A 180 -6.91 14.99 12.76
CA SER A 180 -6.05 14.25 13.70
C SER A 180 -4.59 14.51 13.37
N GLU A 181 -3.69 14.35 14.33
CA GLU A 181 -2.24 14.41 14.10
C GLU A 181 -1.73 13.21 13.28
N VAL A 182 -2.44 12.08 13.34
CA VAL A 182 -2.12 10.91 12.51
C VAL A 182 -2.42 11.25 11.05
N LYS A 183 -1.40 11.12 10.20
CA LYS A 183 -1.50 11.33 8.76
C LYS A 183 -1.54 10.01 8.00
N VAL A 184 -2.13 10.04 6.82
CA VAL A 184 -2.06 8.91 5.89
C VAL A 184 -0.70 8.95 5.21
N ALA A 185 0.12 7.92 5.46
CA ALA A 185 1.48 7.78 4.96
C ALA A 185 1.54 7.53 3.44
N GLY A 186 0.45 7.03 2.87
CA GLY A 186 0.35 6.80 1.44
C GLY A 186 -0.93 6.07 1.07
N LEU A 187 -1.12 5.92 -0.24
CA LEU A 187 -2.26 5.23 -0.82
C LEU A 187 -1.81 3.94 -1.48
N VAL A 188 -2.57 2.87 -1.27
CA VAL A 188 -2.39 1.58 -1.94
C VAL A 188 -3.37 1.52 -3.12
N GLU A 189 -2.87 1.25 -4.33
CA GLU A 189 -3.75 1.08 -5.50
C GLU A 189 -4.71 -0.10 -5.31
N ASP A 190 -5.93 0.02 -5.81
CA ASP A 190 -6.90 -1.07 -5.81
C ASP A 190 -6.53 -2.10 -6.88
N GLY A 191 -6.40 -3.35 -6.46
CA GLY A 191 -6.23 -4.47 -7.36
C GLY A 191 -7.56 -4.88 -7.99
N PRO A 192 -7.54 -5.57 -9.16
CA PRO A 192 -8.76 -6.13 -9.75
C PRO A 192 -9.37 -7.28 -8.94
N VAL A 193 -8.69 -7.74 -7.88
CA VAL A 193 -9.10 -8.81 -6.97
C VAL A 193 -8.69 -8.40 -5.56
N ALA A 194 -9.54 -8.70 -4.58
CA ALA A 194 -9.25 -8.50 -3.16
C ALA A 194 -8.05 -9.37 -2.71
N MET A 195 -6.87 -8.76 -2.69
CA MET A 195 -5.61 -9.41 -2.30
C MET A 195 -4.84 -8.52 -1.34
N GLY A 196 -4.02 -9.14 -0.49
CA GLY A 196 -3.16 -8.41 0.44
C GLY A 196 -2.04 -7.65 -0.26
N PRO A 197 -1.40 -6.66 0.38
CA PRO A 197 -0.39 -5.83 -0.25
C PRO A 197 0.96 -6.54 -0.40
N LEU A 198 1.83 -5.93 -1.19
CA LEU A 198 3.28 -6.03 -1.03
C LEU A 198 3.67 -5.17 0.18
N VAL A 199 4.42 -5.75 1.11
CA VAL A 199 4.89 -5.08 2.33
C VAL A 199 6.39 -4.92 2.26
N TYR A 200 6.88 -3.67 2.15
CA TYR A 200 8.30 -3.39 2.08
C TYR A 200 8.89 -3.22 3.46
N VAL A 201 9.97 -3.95 3.73
CA VAL A 201 10.67 -3.98 5.01
C VAL A 201 12.13 -3.60 4.81
N SER A 202 12.61 -2.61 5.55
CA SER A 202 14.01 -2.12 5.50
C SER A 202 15.00 -3.17 6.03
N ALA A 203 16.26 -3.15 5.56
CA ALA A 203 17.26 -4.11 6.03
C ALA A 203 17.74 -3.82 7.48
N GLY A 204 17.83 -2.55 7.85
CA GLY A 204 18.45 -2.08 9.10
C GLY A 204 17.60 -2.39 10.33
N ASP A 205 16.55 -1.60 10.55
CA ASP A 205 15.65 -1.72 11.69
C ASP A 205 14.49 -2.71 11.45
N ARG A 206 14.43 -3.28 10.25
CA ARG A 206 13.41 -4.25 9.83
C ARG A 206 11.99 -3.73 9.97
N ARG A 207 11.79 -2.41 9.94
CA ARG A 207 10.46 -1.80 10.00
C ARG A 207 9.76 -1.93 8.66
N ILE A 208 8.43 -1.99 8.70
CA ILE A 208 7.61 -1.81 7.50
C ILE A 208 7.74 -0.34 7.12
N VAL A 209 8.16 -0.08 5.88
CA VAL A 209 8.46 1.28 5.39
C VAL A 209 7.52 1.73 4.28
N SER A 210 6.84 0.80 3.60
CA SER A 210 5.89 1.10 2.53
C SER A 210 4.99 -0.10 2.24
N LEU A 211 3.81 0.18 1.71
CA LEU A 211 2.86 -0.80 1.19
C LEU A 211 2.60 -0.51 -0.31
N SER A 212 2.37 -1.53 -1.11
CA SER A 212 1.89 -1.34 -2.48
C SER A 212 0.92 -2.43 -2.93
N CYS A 213 0.13 -2.18 -3.97
CA CYS A 213 -0.63 -3.23 -4.64
C CYS A 213 0.33 -4.27 -5.23
N ARG A 214 -0.09 -5.54 -5.28
CA ARG A 214 0.63 -6.58 -6.04
C ARG A 214 0.66 -6.32 -7.55
N CYS A 215 -0.30 -5.52 -8.02
CA CYS A 215 -0.45 -5.10 -9.39
C CYS A 215 0.45 -3.90 -9.77
N SER A 216 1.01 -3.20 -8.78
CA SER A 216 1.88 -2.05 -9.03
C SER A 216 3.21 -2.48 -9.66
N PRO A 217 3.88 -1.59 -10.41
CA PRO A 217 5.23 -1.84 -10.89
C PRO A 217 6.18 -2.23 -9.75
N SER A 218 7.09 -3.18 -10.04
CA SER A 218 8.09 -3.62 -9.07
C SER A 218 8.95 -2.46 -8.56
N ARG A 219 9.04 -2.32 -7.24
CA ARG A 219 9.94 -1.38 -6.56
C ARG A 219 11.26 -2.04 -6.11
N ILE A 220 11.60 -3.21 -6.67
CA ILE A 220 12.89 -3.87 -6.45
C ILE A 220 13.68 -3.97 -7.76
N ASP A 221 14.97 -3.64 -7.72
CA ASP A 221 15.87 -3.79 -8.88
C ASP A 221 16.27 -5.26 -9.09
N LYS A 222 16.46 -6.01 -7.99
CA LYS A 222 16.82 -7.43 -8.04
C LYS A 222 16.22 -8.19 -6.86
N ALA A 223 15.60 -9.34 -7.14
CA ALA A 223 15.27 -10.33 -6.12
C ALA A 223 16.46 -11.26 -5.88
N ASP A 224 16.87 -11.43 -4.63
CA ASP A 224 17.93 -12.35 -4.22
C ASP A 224 17.42 -13.78 -4.14
N ASP A 225 16.34 -13.97 -3.39
CA ASP A 225 15.64 -15.25 -3.27
C ASP A 225 14.13 -15.01 -3.15
N SER A 226 13.37 -16.05 -3.46
CA SER A 226 11.95 -16.16 -3.11
C SER A 226 11.77 -17.31 -2.14
N LEU A 227 11.38 -17.00 -0.90
CA LEU A 227 11.18 -17.98 0.17
C LEU A 227 9.69 -18.10 0.54
N ARG A 228 9.35 -19.20 1.21
CA ARG A 228 7.98 -19.43 1.69
C ARG A 228 7.85 -19.19 3.20
N TYR A 229 6.68 -18.77 3.64
CA TYR A 229 6.25 -18.73 5.04
C TYR A 229 4.91 -19.46 5.23
N GLY A 230 4.73 -20.11 6.38
CA GLY A 230 3.45 -20.68 6.78
C GLY A 230 2.55 -19.64 7.45
N LEU A 231 1.26 -19.67 7.15
CA LEU A 231 0.25 -18.87 7.87
C LEU A 231 -0.30 -19.70 9.04
N ILE A 232 -0.23 -19.14 10.24
CA ILE A 232 -0.76 -19.73 11.45
C ILE A 232 -1.99 -18.92 11.84
N THR A 233 -3.17 -19.51 11.71
CA THR A 233 -4.44 -18.90 12.07
C THR A 233 -4.76 -19.14 13.55
N SER A 234 -5.67 -18.34 14.12
CA SER A 234 -6.05 -18.42 15.53
C SER A 234 -6.71 -19.76 15.94
N ASP A 235 -7.24 -20.50 14.98
CA ASP A 235 -7.79 -21.87 15.10
C ASP A 235 -6.75 -22.97 14.85
N GLY A 236 -5.49 -22.60 14.59
CA GLY A 236 -4.38 -23.53 14.42
C GLY A 236 -3.89 -24.18 15.72
N SER A 237 -3.10 -25.25 15.60
CA SER A 237 -2.51 -25.97 16.72
C SER A 237 -1.54 -25.16 17.59
N ILE A 238 -1.08 -24.02 17.07
CA ILE A 238 -0.30 -23.01 17.78
C ILE A 238 -1.18 -21.78 17.85
N PRO A 239 -1.75 -21.42 19.01
CA PRO A 239 -2.60 -20.24 19.10
C PRO A 239 -1.80 -19.03 18.61
N ALA A 240 -2.40 -18.21 17.74
CA ALA A 240 -1.95 -16.84 17.53
C ALA A 240 -1.76 -16.26 18.93
N SER A 241 -0.50 -16.01 19.34
CA SER A 241 -0.16 -15.95 20.77
C SER A 241 -1.17 -15.07 21.50
N ALA A 242 -1.76 -15.54 22.61
CA ALA A 242 -2.70 -14.72 23.38
C ALA A 242 -2.10 -13.34 23.73
N GLU A 243 -0.77 -13.28 23.83
CA GLU A 243 0.03 -12.07 23.96
C GLU A 243 -0.09 -11.09 22.76
N PHE A 244 -0.16 -11.60 21.52
CA PHE A 244 -0.35 -10.80 20.31
C PHE A 244 -1.76 -10.21 20.25
N ALA A 245 -2.79 -11.02 20.52
CA ALA A 245 -4.17 -10.55 20.55
C ALA A 245 -4.38 -9.48 21.66
N ALA A 246 -3.79 -9.68 22.84
CA ALA A 246 -3.89 -8.73 23.95
C ALA A 246 -3.15 -7.40 23.70
N LYS A 247 -2.17 -7.37 22.79
CA LYS A 247 -1.36 -6.19 22.48
C LYS A 247 -1.79 -5.43 21.22
N LEU A 248 -2.75 -5.96 20.47
CA LEU A 248 -3.28 -5.23 19.32
C LEU A 248 -4.15 -4.07 19.82
N PRO A 249 -3.82 -2.81 19.45
CA PRO A 249 -4.66 -1.67 19.80
C PRO A 249 -6.02 -1.81 19.12
N THR A 250 -7.06 -1.15 19.65
CA THR A 250 -8.31 -0.99 18.89
C THR A 250 -8.05 -0.15 17.64
N SER A 251 -8.95 -0.22 16.65
CA SER A 251 -8.84 0.56 15.42
C SER A 251 -9.27 2.02 15.61
N GLU A 252 -9.70 2.41 16.81
CA GLU A 252 -10.27 3.74 17.07
C GLU A 252 -9.33 4.88 16.69
N GLN A 253 -8.03 4.76 16.98
CA GLN A 253 -7.06 5.80 16.65
C GLN A 253 -6.97 6.00 15.13
N ALA A 254 -6.90 4.90 14.36
CA ALA A 254 -6.85 4.94 12.91
C ALA A 254 -8.16 5.50 12.34
N LEU A 255 -9.31 5.02 12.79
CA LEU A 255 -10.60 5.47 12.27
C LEU A 255 -10.90 6.94 12.59
N ARG A 256 -10.52 7.43 13.78
CA ARG A 256 -10.63 8.86 14.13
C ARG A 256 -9.71 9.74 13.29
N ALA A 257 -8.64 9.18 12.71
CA ALA A 257 -7.75 9.90 11.82
C ALA A 257 -8.31 10.07 10.40
N LEU A 258 -9.45 9.45 10.08
CA LEU A 258 -9.99 9.39 8.72
C LEU A 258 -11.38 10.04 8.63
N ARG A 259 -11.64 10.74 7.53
CA ARG A 259 -12.97 11.15 7.05
C ARG A 259 -13.55 10.03 6.19
N ILE A 260 -13.93 8.95 6.85
CA ILE A 260 -14.44 7.75 6.19
C ILE A 260 -15.72 8.11 5.39
N PRO A 261 -15.79 7.82 4.08
CA PRO A 261 -16.99 8.07 3.28
C PRO A 261 -18.16 7.22 3.78
N ARG A 262 -19.38 7.60 3.44
CA ARG A 262 -20.60 6.88 3.87
C ARG A 262 -20.65 5.47 3.32
N ASP A 263 -20.28 5.33 2.04
CA ASP A 263 -20.26 4.06 1.32
C ASP A 263 -18.92 3.32 1.52
N PHE A 264 -18.50 3.18 2.79
CA PHE A 264 -17.35 2.36 3.16
C PHE A 264 -17.66 0.86 3.05
#